data_AF-A0A355A6R2-F1
#
_entry.id   AF-A0A355A6R2-F1
#
_cell.length_a   1.000
_cell.length_b   1.000
_cell.length_c   1.000
_cell.angle_alpha   90.00
_cell.angle_beta   90.00
_cell.angle_gamma   90.00
#
_symmetry.space_group_name_H-M   'P 1'
#
loop_
_entity.id
_entity.type
_entity.pdbx_description
1 polymer ?
#
loop_
_entity_poly.entity_id
_entity_poly.type
_entity_poly.pdbx_seq_one_letter_code
_entity_poly.pdbx_strand_id
1 'polypeptide(L)'
;KTALPVYYCLDLGHQCTYTEEGKDQDPYAWLTEVGSFSPMIHIQQTDGLRDHHWPFTKEYNKLGIIDPERVIAALNESGAEEVILYLEAIHGFEENEQKVLDEIKESIDYWRDYLE
;
A
#
# COMPACT_ATOMS: atom_id res chain seq x y z
N LYS A 1 33.63 9.11 -4.17
CA LYS A 1 32.76 7.91 -4.19
C LYS A 1 31.35 8.37 -3.89
N THR A 2 30.36 7.94 -4.67
CA THR A 2 28.94 8.26 -4.43
C THR A 2 28.42 7.40 -3.28
N ALA A 3 27.58 7.96 -2.41
CA ALA A 3 26.87 7.18 -1.40
C ALA A 3 25.71 6.41 -2.06
N LEU A 4 25.58 5.11 -1.76
CA LEU A 4 24.53 4.22 -2.27
C LEU A 4 23.83 3.56 -1.07
N PRO A 5 22.91 4.27 -0.40
CA PRO A 5 22.20 3.72 0.75
C PRO A 5 21.23 2.60 0.32
N VAL A 6 20.96 1.69 1.23
CA VAL A 6 19.96 0.63 1.07
C VAL A 6 18.87 0.88 2.11
N TYR A 7 17.63 0.97 1.65
CA TYR A 7 16.44 1.20 2.47
C TYR A 7 15.40 0.09 2.23
N TYR A 8 14.35 0.09 3.04
CA TYR A 8 13.19 -0.75 2.77
C TYR A 8 12.35 -0.18 1.62
N CYS A 9 11.68 -1.08 0.91
CA CYS A 9 10.51 -0.77 0.10
C CYS A 9 9.40 -1.66 0.65
N LEU A 10 8.56 -1.09 1.53
CA LEU A 10 7.44 -1.81 2.11
C LEU A 10 6.31 -1.93 1.09
N ASP A 11 5.50 -2.97 1.23
CA ASP A 11 4.27 -3.18 0.46
C ASP A 11 3.15 -3.52 1.44
N LEU A 12 2.03 -2.81 1.34
CA LEU A 12 0.89 -2.95 2.24
C LEU A 12 0.15 -4.31 2.12
N GLY A 13 0.37 -5.05 1.04
CA GLY A 13 -0.20 -6.38 0.82
C GLY A 13 0.59 -7.53 1.44
N HIS A 14 1.86 -7.31 1.81
CA HIS A 14 2.77 -8.39 2.21
C HIS A 14 2.52 -8.95 3.62
N GLN A 15 1.83 -8.22 4.49
CA GLN A 15 1.47 -8.64 5.86
C GLN A 15 0.32 -9.67 5.86
N CYS A 16 0.39 -10.65 4.98
CA CYS A 16 -0.60 -11.70 4.79
C CYS A 16 -0.03 -13.10 5.04
N THR A 17 1.09 -13.20 5.78
CA THR A 17 1.70 -14.50 6.09
C THR A 17 0.73 -15.38 6.86
N TYR A 18 0.70 -16.67 6.55
CA TYR A 18 -0.14 -17.65 7.25
C TYR A 18 0.55 -18.28 8.46
N THR A 19 1.84 -17.97 8.69
CA THR A 19 2.64 -18.57 9.78
C THR A 19 2.74 -17.70 11.02
N GLU A 20 2.53 -16.39 10.88
CA GLU A 20 2.62 -15.43 11.98
C GLU A 20 1.23 -14.87 12.30
N GLU A 21 1.11 -14.19 13.43
CA GLU A 21 -0.14 -13.61 13.92
C GLU A 21 0.09 -12.20 14.51
N GLY A 22 -0.99 -11.45 14.69
CA GLY A 22 -0.95 -10.15 15.38
C GLY A 22 -0.21 -9.11 14.55
N LYS A 23 0.80 -8.46 15.14
CA LYS A 23 1.50 -7.32 14.50
C LYS A 23 2.19 -7.69 13.18
N ASP A 24 2.58 -8.96 13.02
CA ASP A 24 3.27 -9.41 11.81
C ASP A 24 2.31 -9.60 10.62
N GLN A 25 1.00 -9.60 10.88
CA GLN A 25 -0.08 -9.56 9.87
C GLN A 25 -0.78 -8.18 9.80
N ASP A 26 -0.27 -7.18 10.50
CA ASP A 26 -0.86 -5.83 10.51
C ASP A 26 0.02 -4.87 9.70
N PRO A 27 -0.39 -4.46 8.48
CA PRO A 27 0.39 -3.51 7.69
C PRO A 27 0.63 -2.19 8.42
N TYR A 28 -0.30 -1.76 9.29
CA TYR A 28 -0.16 -0.52 10.04
C TYR A 28 0.90 -0.62 11.14
N ALA A 29 0.99 -1.77 11.81
CA ALA A 29 2.05 -2.00 12.80
C ALA A 29 3.44 -1.91 12.16
N TRP A 30 3.59 -2.44 10.93
CA TRP A 30 4.82 -2.32 10.16
C TRP A 30 5.13 -0.89 9.75
N LEU A 31 4.14 -0.14 9.28
CA LEU A 31 4.31 1.28 8.97
C LEU A 31 4.77 2.07 10.19
N THR A 32 4.14 1.87 11.35
CA THR A 32 4.55 2.54 12.59
C THR A 32 5.97 2.12 13.03
N GLU A 33 6.33 0.83 12.94
CA GLU A 33 7.61 0.32 13.45
C GLU A 33 8.80 0.68 12.54
N VAL A 34 8.65 0.63 11.21
CA VAL A 34 9.76 0.76 10.26
C VAL A 34 9.51 1.74 9.10
N GLY A 35 8.39 2.46 9.08
CA GLY A 35 8.02 3.38 7.98
C GLY A 35 9.05 4.46 7.69
N SER A 36 9.72 5.01 8.72
CA SER A 36 10.78 6.02 8.55
C SER A 36 12.06 5.51 7.88
N PHE A 37 12.21 4.19 7.70
CA PHE A 37 13.28 3.58 6.93
C PHE A 37 12.86 3.17 5.52
N SER A 38 11.63 3.51 5.10
CA SER A 38 11.04 3.19 3.80
C SER A 38 10.70 4.47 3.04
N PRO A 39 11.64 5.07 2.28
CA PRO A 39 11.37 6.27 1.49
C PRO A 39 10.35 6.04 0.36
N MET A 40 10.02 4.76 0.11
CA MET A 40 9.11 4.31 -0.92
C MET A 40 8.23 3.20 -0.35
N ILE A 41 6.94 3.24 -0.66
CA ILE A 41 5.98 2.20 -0.26
C ILE A 41 5.10 1.86 -1.45
N HIS A 42 4.99 0.57 -1.74
CA HIS A 42 3.98 0.05 -2.64
C HIS A 42 2.63 0.02 -1.93
N ILE A 43 1.64 0.62 -2.57
CA ILE A 43 0.25 0.63 -2.11
C ILE A 43 -0.58 -0.23 -3.06
N GLN A 44 -1.34 -1.13 -2.44
CA GLN A 44 -2.36 -1.98 -3.05
C GLN A 44 -3.49 -2.14 -2.05
N GLN A 45 -4.68 -2.48 -2.53
CA GLN A 45 -5.76 -2.92 -1.66
C GLN A 45 -5.67 -4.43 -1.43
N THR A 46 -6.04 -4.88 -0.24
CA THR A 46 -6.01 -6.30 0.15
C THR A 46 -7.00 -6.57 1.27
N ASP A 47 -7.48 -7.81 1.42
CA ASP A 47 -8.22 -8.27 2.59
C ASP A 47 -7.31 -8.69 3.78
N GLY A 48 -5.99 -8.59 3.61
CA GLY A 48 -4.98 -9.02 4.60
C GLY A 48 -4.76 -10.54 4.66
N LEU A 49 -5.50 -11.32 3.87
CA LEU A 49 -5.39 -12.78 3.84
C LEU A 49 -4.45 -13.27 2.74
N ARG A 50 -4.25 -12.45 1.70
CA ARG A 50 -3.33 -12.71 0.59
C ARG A 50 -2.74 -11.42 0.03
N ASP A 51 -1.64 -11.58 -0.70
CA ASP A 51 -1.02 -10.54 -1.49
C ASP A 51 -1.79 -10.36 -2.80
N HIS A 52 -2.79 -9.48 -2.79
CA HIS A 52 -3.85 -9.43 -3.81
C HIS A 52 -3.55 -8.48 -4.97
N HIS A 53 -2.76 -7.45 -4.73
CA HIS A 53 -2.45 -6.38 -5.69
C HIS A 53 -3.71 -5.70 -6.24
N TRP A 54 -4.76 -5.55 -5.43
CA TRP A 54 -6.01 -4.96 -5.90
C TRP A 54 -5.88 -3.43 -6.08
N PRO A 55 -6.58 -2.85 -7.06
CA PRO A 55 -6.74 -1.41 -7.16
C PRO A 55 -7.64 -0.86 -6.05
N PHE A 56 -7.58 0.45 -5.81
CA PHE A 56 -8.40 1.16 -4.81
C PHE A 56 -9.73 1.63 -5.40
N THR A 57 -10.51 0.70 -5.94
CA THR A 57 -11.86 1.00 -6.45
C THR A 57 -12.89 0.96 -5.31
N LYS A 58 -14.07 1.55 -5.52
CA LYS A 58 -15.21 1.45 -4.59
C LYS A 58 -15.60 0.01 -4.25
N GLU A 59 -15.32 -0.95 -5.13
CA GLU A 59 -15.55 -2.37 -4.88
C GLU A 59 -14.51 -2.91 -3.89
N TYR A 60 -13.22 -2.78 -4.22
CA TYR A 60 -12.15 -3.33 -3.39
C TYR A 60 -11.98 -2.57 -2.07
N ASN A 61 -12.24 -1.27 -2.01
CA ASN A 61 -12.19 -0.49 -0.76
C ASN A 61 -13.26 -0.90 0.26
N LYS A 62 -14.33 -1.60 -0.17
CA LYS A 62 -15.31 -2.20 0.75
C LYS A 62 -14.88 -3.55 1.29
N LEU A 63 -14.03 -4.25 0.55
CA LEU A 63 -13.57 -5.60 0.88
C LEU A 63 -12.27 -5.57 1.66
N GLY A 64 -11.40 -4.62 1.32
CA GLY A 64 -10.05 -4.56 1.83
C GLY A 64 -9.90 -3.79 3.13
N ILE A 65 -8.69 -3.86 3.67
CA ILE A 65 -8.32 -3.34 4.98
C ILE A 65 -7.46 -2.09 4.91
N ILE A 66 -6.97 -1.72 3.72
CA ILE A 66 -6.09 -0.56 3.54
C ILE A 66 -6.92 0.72 3.39
N ASP A 67 -6.91 1.49 4.46
CA ASP A 67 -7.46 2.83 4.60
C ASP A 67 -6.34 3.90 4.56
N PRO A 68 -6.44 4.91 3.67
CA PRO A 68 -5.44 5.98 3.52
C PRO A 68 -5.16 6.80 4.80
N GLU A 69 -6.19 7.16 5.56
CA GLU A 69 -6.01 7.97 6.78
C GLU A 69 -5.18 7.21 7.81
N ARG A 70 -5.44 5.91 7.97
CA ARG A 70 -4.65 5.03 8.83
C ARG A 70 -3.21 4.86 8.34
N VAL A 71 -2.98 4.80 7.03
CA VAL A 71 -1.62 4.73 6.46
C VAL A 71 -0.85 6.00 6.80
N ILE A 72 -1.46 7.17 6.56
CA ILE A 72 -0.86 8.48 6.86
C ILE A 72 -0.58 8.60 8.36
N ALA A 73 -1.52 8.19 9.22
CA ALA A 73 -1.34 8.22 10.67
C ALA A 73 -0.17 7.34 11.13
N ALA A 74 -0.06 6.11 10.61
CA ALA A 74 1.03 5.20 10.98
C ALA A 74 2.40 5.71 10.49
N LEU A 75 2.47 6.29 9.29
CA LEU A 75 3.70 6.91 8.78
C LEU A 75 4.13 8.13 9.60
N ASN A 76 3.18 8.99 9.98
CA ASN A 76 3.45 10.10 10.88
C ASN A 76 3.97 9.61 12.24
N GLU A 77 3.40 8.53 12.79
CA GLU A 77 3.85 7.94 14.06
C GLU A 77 5.27 7.35 13.94
N SER A 78 5.62 6.78 12.79
CA SER A 78 6.96 6.25 12.50
C SER A 78 8.05 7.32 12.43
N GLY A 79 7.66 8.61 12.32
CA GLY A 79 8.56 9.74 12.12
C GLY A 79 9.06 9.88 10.69
N ALA A 80 8.34 9.33 9.70
CA ALA A 80 8.66 9.54 8.30
C ALA A 80 8.37 11.00 7.89
N GLU A 81 9.32 11.65 7.22
CA GLU A 81 9.16 13.04 6.74
C GLU A 81 8.65 13.11 5.29
N GLU A 82 9.12 12.20 4.44
CA GLU A 82 8.72 12.09 3.05
C GLU A 82 8.70 10.61 2.67
N VAL A 83 7.58 10.16 2.08
CA VAL A 83 7.42 8.80 1.55
C VAL A 83 6.72 8.90 0.21
N ILE A 84 7.29 8.25 -0.80
CA ILE A 84 6.65 8.12 -2.10
C ILE A 84 5.76 6.89 -2.10
N LEU A 85 4.46 7.09 -2.31
CA LEU A 85 3.49 6.01 -2.49
C LEU A 85 3.44 5.60 -3.97
N TYR A 86 3.69 4.33 -4.27
CA TYR A 86 3.62 3.75 -5.60
C TYR A 86 2.42 2.82 -5.69
N LEU A 87 1.47 3.12 -6.57
CA LEU A 87 0.37 2.21 -6.86
C LEU A 87 0.89 0.95 -7.56
N GLU A 88 0.80 -0.20 -6.89
CA GLU A 88 1.12 -1.51 -7.43
C GLU A 88 -0.18 -2.34 -7.54
N ALA A 89 -1.00 -2.00 -8.53
CA ALA A 89 -2.18 -2.79 -8.87
C ALA A 89 -1.86 -3.74 -10.03
N ILE A 90 -2.23 -5.02 -9.89
CA ILE A 90 -1.95 -6.06 -10.88
C ILE A 90 -3.28 -6.64 -11.38
N HIS A 91 -3.55 -6.42 -12.66
CA HIS A 91 -4.70 -6.99 -13.36
C HIS A 91 -4.34 -8.32 -14.05
N GLY A 92 -5.34 -9.17 -14.25
CA GLY A 92 -5.20 -10.36 -15.11
C GLY A 92 -4.81 -9.97 -16.54
N PHE A 93 -4.04 -10.81 -17.21
CA PHE A 93 -3.56 -10.54 -18.57
C PHE A 93 -4.70 -10.46 -19.60
N GLU A 94 -5.81 -11.15 -19.33
CA GLU A 94 -7.02 -11.20 -20.14
C GLU A 94 -8.01 -10.06 -19.84
N GLU A 95 -7.69 -9.18 -18.89
CA GLU A 95 -8.59 -8.11 -18.47
C GLU A 95 -8.79 -7.08 -19.59
N ASN A 96 -9.97 -6.46 -19.61
CA ASN A 96 -10.26 -5.43 -20.57
C ASN A 96 -9.39 -4.17 -20.31
N GLU A 97 -8.66 -3.71 -21.32
CA GLU A 97 -7.76 -2.55 -21.22
C GLU A 97 -8.45 -1.29 -20.68
N GLN A 98 -9.70 -1.01 -21.10
CA GLN A 98 -10.43 0.15 -20.61
C GLN A 98 -10.73 0.02 -19.12
N LYS A 99 -11.09 -1.18 -18.67
CA LYS A 99 -11.29 -1.45 -17.24
C LYS A 99 -10.00 -1.24 -16.45
N VAL A 100 -8.86 -1.75 -16.93
CA VAL A 100 -7.55 -1.49 -16.29
C VAL A 100 -7.30 0.01 -16.14
N LEU A 101 -7.47 0.78 -17.22
CA LEU A 101 -7.27 2.23 -17.18
C LEU A 101 -8.22 2.95 -16.23
N ASP A 102 -9.48 2.53 -16.18
CA ASP A 102 -10.50 3.14 -15.32
C ASP A 102 -10.23 2.84 -13.84
N GLU A 103 -9.84 1.61 -13.49
CA GLU A 103 -9.53 1.24 -12.11
C GLU A 103 -8.23 1.90 -11.60
N ILE A 104 -7.23 2.09 -12.47
CA ILE A 104 -6.01 2.85 -12.12
C ILE A 104 -6.35 4.33 -11.87
N LYS A 105 -7.19 4.94 -12.72
CA LYS A 105 -7.64 6.33 -12.51
C LYS A 105 -8.42 6.48 -11.23
N GLU A 106 -9.38 5.59 -10.98
CA GLU A 106 -10.17 5.59 -9.74
C GLU A 106 -9.27 5.45 -8.51
N SER A 107 -8.24 4.61 -8.58
CA SER A 107 -7.27 4.44 -7.48
C SER A 107 -6.49 5.72 -7.20
N ILE A 108 -6.03 6.40 -8.25
CA ILE A 108 -5.31 7.67 -8.12
C ILE A 108 -6.22 8.76 -7.55
N ASP A 109 -7.44 8.88 -8.07
CA ASP A 109 -8.41 9.87 -7.60
C ASP A 109 -8.80 9.60 -6.14
N TYR A 110 -8.97 8.33 -5.75
CA TYR A 110 -9.24 7.96 -4.37
C TYR A 110 -8.13 8.43 -3.42
N TRP A 111 -6.86 8.17 -3.74
CA TRP A 111 -5.73 8.60 -2.89
C TRP A 111 -5.54 10.12 -2.89
N ARG A 112 -5.80 10.81 -4.00
CA ARG A 112 -5.72 12.28 -4.09
C ARG A 112 -6.61 13.01 -3.09
N ASP A 113 -7.74 12.42 -2.69
CA ASP A 113 -8.63 13.02 -1.70
C ASP A 113 -8.01 13.07 -0.28
N TYR A 114 -6.92 12.31 -0.04
CA TYR A 114 -6.25 12.21 1.27
C TYR A 114 -4.84 12.82 1.28
N LEU A 115 -4.27 13.11 0.12
CA LEU A 115 -2.89 13.58 -0.03
C LEU A 115 -2.87 15.07 -0.40
N GLU A 116 -1.85 15.79 0.08
CA GLU A 116 -1.63 17.22 -0.22
C GLU A 116 -1.09 17.48 -1.63
#